data_AF-A0A932F9Y9-F1
#
_entry.id   AF-A0A932F9Y9-F1
#
_cell.length_a   1.000
_cell.length_b   1.000
_cell.length_c   1.000
_cell.angle_alpha   90.00
_cell.angle_beta   90.00
_cell.angle_gamma   90.00
#
_symmetry.space_group_name_H-M   'P 1'
#
loop_
_entity.id
_entity.type
_entity.pdbx_description
1 polymer ?
#
loop_
_entity_poly.entity_id
_entity_poly.type
_entity_poly.pdbx_seq_one_letter_code
_entity_poly.pdbx_strand_id
1 'polypeptide(L)'
;MRFLLQWQHKESKLHREVRKASPSVEAVRTALRFFQVSRNFSGIDKDDRALRVTRELVNVRTQSDMHPVESVEALADAFRRAKFQRNISAASKLLWLSSRSPFKIYDDRAWIALRKLGADPGPKGDYATYFDAWKKEYAKYKTGIEAAVQLLPSARPFLPAPQPSETGLRRVVQKGWFKERVFDIYLWELGGEG
;
A
#
# COMPACT_ATOMS: atom_id res chain seq x y z
N MET A 1 5.30 -8.50 -15.57
CA MET A 1 4.15 -7.88 -16.29
C MET A 1 2.90 -7.68 -15.40
N ARG A 2 2.51 -8.67 -14.59
CA ARG A 2 1.38 -8.61 -13.63
C ARG A 2 1.32 -7.32 -12.78
N PHE A 3 2.46 -6.84 -12.31
CA PHE A 3 2.59 -5.67 -11.41
C PHE A 3 2.13 -4.37 -12.07
N LEU A 4 2.53 -4.16 -13.33
CA LEU A 4 2.16 -2.98 -14.08
C LEU A 4 0.66 -2.95 -14.38
N LEU A 5 0.07 -4.11 -14.68
CA LEU A 5 -1.36 -4.26 -14.95
C LEU A 5 -2.21 -4.06 -13.69
N GLN A 6 -1.78 -4.60 -12.55
CA GLN A 6 -2.43 -4.35 -11.27
C GLN A 6 -2.42 -2.85 -10.93
N TRP A 7 -1.28 -2.19 -11.13
CA TRP A 7 -1.19 -0.74 -10.96
C TRP A 7 -2.15 0.00 -11.91
N GLN A 8 -2.03 -0.25 -13.20
CA GLN A 8 -2.73 0.50 -14.24
C GLN A 8 -4.25 0.37 -14.12
N HIS A 9 -4.76 -0.85 -13.95
CA HIS A 9 -6.20 -1.11 -14.02
C HIS A 9 -6.92 -0.92 -12.69
N LYS A 10 -6.25 -1.12 -11.55
CA LYS A 10 -6.93 -1.13 -10.24
C LYS A 10 -6.41 -0.03 -9.32
N GLU A 11 -5.12 -0.06 -9.00
CA GLU A 11 -4.56 0.83 -7.96
C GLU A 11 -4.55 2.30 -8.41
N SER A 12 -4.37 2.61 -9.69
CA SER A 12 -4.32 4.00 -10.19
C SER A 12 -5.63 4.77 -10.02
N LYS A 13 -6.77 4.11 -10.30
CA LYS A 13 -8.11 4.68 -10.11
C LYS A 13 -8.39 4.86 -8.63
N LEU A 14 -8.12 3.83 -7.82
CA LEU A 14 -8.32 3.86 -6.38
C LEU A 14 -7.47 4.95 -5.72
N HIS A 15 -6.20 5.08 -6.10
CA HIS A 15 -5.34 6.14 -5.61
C HIS A 15 -5.93 7.54 -5.91
N ARG A 16 -6.42 7.79 -7.14
CA ARG A 16 -7.04 9.08 -7.48
C ARG A 16 -8.25 9.40 -6.63
N GLU A 17 -9.08 8.40 -6.32
CA GLU A 17 -10.30 8.61 -5.54
C GLU A 17 -10.00 8.80 -4.06
N VAL A 18 -9.12 7.97 -3.50
CA VAL A 18 -8.77 8.00 -2.07
C VAL A 18 -7.89 9.20 -1.71
N ARG A 19 -7.05 9.69 -2.63
CA ARG A 19 -6.20 10.87 -2.37
C ARG A 19 -6.94 12.21 -2.33
N LYS A 20 -8.22 12.27 -2.73
CA LYS A 20 -8.99 13.52 -2.68
C LYS A 20 -8.98 14.09 -1.26
N ALA A 21 -9.13 15.41 -1.12
CA ALA A 21 -9.21 16.04 0.20
C ALA A 21 -10.37 15.44 1.02
N SER A 22 -11.49 15.19 0.35
CA SER A 22 -12.67 14.49 0.89
C SER A 22 -12.97 13.27 0.00
N PRO A 23 -12.34 12.10 0.24
CA PRO A 23 -12.65 10.88 -0.50
C PRO A 23 -14.08 10.42 -0.16
N SER A 24 -14.76 9.82 -1.13
CA SER A 24 -16.11 9.27 -0.88
C SER A 24 -16.03 8.01 -0.02
N VAL A 25 -17.10 7.75 0.72
CA VAL A 25 -17.28 6.50 1.48
C VAL A 25 -17.09 5.27 0.59
N GLU A 26 -17.61 5.32 -0.64
CA GLU A 26 -17.48 4.21 -1.59
C GLU A 26 -16.03 3.99 -2.05
N ALA A 27 -15.24 5.06 -2.22
CA ALA A 27 -13.83 4.93 -2.55
C ALA A 27 -13.06 4.22 -1.44
N VAL A 28 -13.33 4.55 -0.18
CA VAL A 28 -12.71 3.91 0.99
C VAL A 28 -13.16 2.44 1.12
N ARG A 29 -14.44 2.14 0.93
CA ARG A 29 -14.94 0.74 0.89
C ARG A 29 -14.26 -0.07 -0.19
N THR A 30 -14.20 0.47 -1.41
CA THR A 30 -13.56 -0.20 -2.54
C THR A 30 -12.08 -0.44 -2.26
N ALA A 31 -11.38 0.51 -1.63
CA ALA A 31 -9.99 0.34 -1.21
C ALA A 31 -9.82 -0.79 -0.18
N LEU A 32 -10.66 -0.84 0.86
CA LEU A 32 -10.62 -1.89 1.87
C LEU A 32 -10.89 -3.28 1.27
N ARG A 33 -11.84 -3.38 0.33
CA ARG A 33 -12.15 -4.62 -0.40
C ARG A 33 -11.02 -5.02 -1.34
N PHE A 34 -10.44 -4.07 -2.08
CA PHE A 34 -9.32 -4.31 -2.99
C PHE A 34 -8.14 -4.97 -2.28
N PHE A 35 -7.83 -4.51 -1.07
CA PHE A 35 -6.78 -5.06 -0.23
C PHE A 35 -7.22 -6.24 0.64
N GLN A 36 -8.47 -6.71 0.52
CA GLN A 36 -9.04 -7.81 1.30
C GLN A 36 -8.97 -7.60 2.83
N VAL A 37 -8.97 -6.34 3.27
CA VAL A 37 -8.97 -5.96 4.70
C VAL A 37 -10.35 -5.55 5.20
N SER A 38 -11.36 -5.45 4.33
CA SER A 38 -12.74 -5.09 4.69
C SER A 38 -13.35 -6.01 5.74
N ARG A 39 -12.97 -7.30 5.77
CA ARG A 39 -13.43 -8.29 6.77
C ARG A 39 -13.12 -7.90 8.22
N ASN A 40 -12.11 -7.05 8.44
CA ASN A 40 -11.74 -6.58 9.77
C ASN A 40 -12.60 -5.38 10.25
N PHE A 41 -13.49 -4.89 9.37
CA PHE A 41 -14.39 -3.77 9.65
C PHE A 41 -15.83 -4.28 9.59
N SER A 42 -16.28 -4.94 10.66
CA SER A 42 -17.66 -5.43 10.74
C SER A 42 -18.66 -4.29 10.50
N GLY A 43 -19.62 -4.53 9.60
CA GLY A 43 -20.63 -3.54 9.23
C GLY A 43 -20.11 -2.35 8.42
N ILE A 44 -18.94 -2.46 7.74
CA ILE A 44 -18.42 -1.39 6.87
C ILE A 44 -19.37 -1.04 5.72
N ASP A 45 -20.32 -1.91 5.38
CA ASP A 45 -21.36 -1.62 4.38
C ASP A 45 -22.43 -0.63 4.89
N LYS A 46 -22.45 -0.33 6.20
CA LYS A 46 -23.28 0.74 6.77
C LYS A 46 -22.60 2.09 6.59
N ASP A 47 -23.36 3.10 6.16
CA ASP A 47 -22.82 4.41 5.78
C ASP A 47 -22.19 5.15 6.96
N ASP A 48 -22.79 5.06 8.15
CA ASP A 48 -22.25 5.68 9.36
C ASP A 48 -20.86 5.12 9.72
N ARG A 49 -20.66 3.81 9.58
CA ARG A 49 -19.40 3.13 9.90
C ARG A 49 -18.32 3.45 8.89
N ALA A 50 -18.63 3.43 7.60
CA ALA A 50 -17.65 3.78 6.58
C ALA A 50 -17.34 5.29 6.56
N LEU A 51 -18.31 6.14 6.90
CA LEU A 51 -18.08 7.57 7.10
C LEU A 51 -17.09 7.82 8.25
N ARG A 52 -17.17 7.07 9.36
CA ARG A 52 -16.18 7.14 10.44
C ARG A 52 -14.77 6.79 9.94
N VAL A 53 -14.60 5.66 9.24
CA VAL A 53 -13.28 5.27 8.68
C VAL A 53 -12.76 6.34 7.73
N THR A 54 -13.63 6.89 6.87
CA THR A 54 -13.29 7.96 5.92
C THR A 54 -12.83 9.22 6.65
N ARG A 55 -13.53 9.62 7.71
CA ARG A 55 -13.18 10.78 8.54
C ARG A 55 -11.83 10.60 9.23
N GLU A 56 -11.60 9.45 9.85
CA GLU A 56 -10.33 9.18 10.53
C GLU A 56 -9.14 9.17 9.54
N LEU A 57 -9.33 8.63 8.34
CA LEU A 57 -8.33 8.71 7.28
C LEU A 57 -8.02 10.17 6.90
N VAL A 58 -9.04 11.01 6.73
CA VAL A 58 -8.84 12.44 6.43
C VAL A 58 -8.12 13.15 7.57
N ASN A 59 -8.57 12.95 8.82
CA ASN A 59 -7.98 13.58 10.01
C ASN A 59 -6.47 13.30 10.12
N VAL A 60 -6.06 12.03 9.98
CA VAL A 60 -4.65 11.65 10.05
C VAL A 60 -3.86 12.24 8.86
N ARG A 61 -4.44 12.24 7.65
CA ARG A 61 -3.78 12.80 6.46
C ARG A 61 -3.56 14.31 6.53
N THR A 62 -4.40 15.03 7.26
CA THR A 62 -4.27 16.49 7.42
C THR A 62 -3.20 16.90 8.44
N GLN A 63 -2.63 15.95 9.17
CA GLN A 63 -1.52 16.20 10.09
C GLN A 63 -0.20 16.15 9.31
N SER A 64 0.30 17.32 8.88
CA SER A 64 1.44 17.44 7.96
C SER A 64 2.78 16.98 8.52
N ASP A 65 2.93 16.95 9.85
CA ASP A 65 4.24 16.85 10.50
C ASP A 65 4.50 15.47 11.12
N MET A 66 3.54 14.53 11.00
CA MET A 66 3.69 13.20 11.58
C MET A 66 4.68 12.35 10.81
N HIS A 67 5.52 11.62 11.54
CA HIS A 67 6.36 10.60 10.94
C HIS A 67 5.47 9.48 10.36
N PRO A 68 5.86 8.78 9.27
CA PRO A 68 4.99 7.82 8.59
C PRO A 68 4.54 6.65 9.48
N VAL A 69 5.42 6.24 10.39
CA VAL A 69 5.12 5.23 11.41
C VAL A 69 4.01 5.74 12.34
N GLU A 70 4.14 6.97 12.83
CA GLU A 70 3.16 7.59 13.71
C GLU A 70 1.81 7.76 13.03
N SER A 71 1.76 8.14 11.75
CA SER A 71 0.48 8.26 11.03
C SER A 71 -0.23 6.91 10.90
N VAL A 72 0.52 5.82 10.62
CA VAL A 72 -0.06 4.48 10.53
C VAL A 72 -0.58 4.02 11.89
N GLU A 73 0.19 4.24 12.94
CA GLU A 73 -0.19 3.95 14.32
C GLU A 73 -1.44 4.75 14.74
N ALA A 74 -1.44 6.06 14.48
CA ALA A 74 -2.55 6.95 14.79
C ALA A 74 -3.84 6.55 14.06
N LEU A 75 -3.76 6.15 12.79
CA LEU A 75 -4.91 5.68 12.02
C LEU A 75 -5.40 4.32 12.51
N ALA A 76 -4.50 3.39 12.84
CA ALA A 76 -4.87 2.10 13.41
C ALA A 76 -5.58 2.27 14.77
N ASP A 77 -5.10 3.20 15.60
CA ASP A 77 -5.73 3.56 16.86
C ASP A 77 -7.06 4.31 16.67
N ALA A 78 -7.19 5.11 15.61
CA ALA A 78 -8.45 5.76 15.26
C ALA A 78 -9.53 4.72 14.90
N PHE A 79 -9.17 3.64 14.18
CA PHE A 79 -10.09 2.53 13.95
C PHE A 79 -10.57 1.90 15.25
N ARG A 80 -9.68 1.70 16.22
CA ARG A 80 -10.02 1.20 17.55
C ARG A 80 -10.99 2.14 18.27
N ARG A 81 -10.71 3.45 18.29
CA ARG A 81 -11.62 4.48 18.88
C ARG A 81 -12.99 4.51 18.18
N ALA A 82 -13.03 4.24 16.88
CA ALA A 82 -14.25 4.10 16.10
C ALA A 82 -14.97 2.74 16.27
N LYS A 83 -14.64 1.97 17.32
CA LYS A 83 -15.23 0.65 17.64
C LYS A 83 -15.00 -0.41 16.56
N PHE A 84 -13.87 -0.34 15.86
CA PHE A 84 -13.33 -1.43 15.05
C PHE A 84 -12.13 -2.07 15.76
N GLN A 85 -11.56 -3.13 15.17
CA GLN A 85 -10.27 -3.64 15.64
C GLN A 85 -9.14 -2.68 15.24
N ARG A 86 -8.11 -2.54 16.10
CA ARG A 86 -6.86 -1.90 15.72
C ARG A 86 -6.23 -2.70 14.58
N ASN A 87 -5.94 -2.04 13.45
CA ASN A 87 -5.51 -2.75 12.24
C ASN A 87 -4.43 -2.01 11.45
N ILE A 88 -3.17 -2.37 11.71
CA ILE A 88 -1.97 -1.80 11.06
C ILE A 88 -1.94 -2.10 9.55
N SER A 89 -2.35 -3.31 9.16
CA SER A 89 -2.42 -3.73 7.77
C SER A 89 -3.37 -2.82 6.96
N ALA A 90 -4.58 -2.56 7.48
CA ALA A 90 -5.53 -1.66 6.84
C ALA A 90 -5.05 -0.21 6.85
N ALA A 91 -4.51 0.28 7.97
CA ALA A 91 -4.04 1.65 8.11
C ALA A 91 -2.90 1.97 7.12
N SER A 92 -1.86 1.15 7.10
CA SER A 92 -0.72 1.30 6.18
C SER A 92 -1.13 1.24 4.71
N LYS A 93 -2.06 0.35 4.34
CA LYS A 93 -2.58 0.22 2.97
C LYS A 93 -3.42 1.42 2.54
N LEU A 94 -4.27 1.96 3.42
CA LEU A 94 -5.06 3.15 3.13
C LEU A 94 -4.18 4.40 2.97
N LEU A 95 -3.18 4.58 3.84
CA LEU A 95 -2.23 5.69 3.75
C LEU A 95 -1.31 5.56 2.52
N TRP A 96 -0.86 4.35 2.20
CA TRP A 96 -0.16 4.09 0.93
C TRP A 96 -1.07 4.39 -0.27
N LEU A 97 -2.35 4.03 -0.22
CA LEU A 97 -3.25 4.35 -1.33
C LEU A 97 -3.52 5.86 -1.44
N SER A 98 -3.52 6.61 -0.34
CA SER A 98 -3.73 8.07 -0.38
C SER A 98 -2.50 8.83 -0.86
N SER A 99 -1.30 8.45 -0.42
CA SER A 99 -0.08 9.25 -0.62
C SER A 99 1.07 8.46 -1.26
N ARG A 100 1.00 7.12 -1.21
CA ARG A 100 2.03 6.15 -1.60
C ARG A 100 3.26 6.24 -0.71
N SER A 101 4.23 7.04 -1.10
CA SER A 101 5.40 7.32 -0.27
C SER A 101 5.03 8.39 0.75
N PRO A 102 5.53 8.32 1.99
CA PRO A 102 6.55 7.40 2.52
C PRO A 102 6.05 6.07 3.10
N PHE A 103 4.74 5.80 3.10
CA PHE A 103 4.14 4.64 3.75
C PHE A 103 4.56 3.29 3.13
N LYS A 104 4.76 2.27 3.97
CA LYS A 104 5.05 0.89 3.54
C LYS A 104 3.87 -0.01 3.87
N ILE A 105 3.46 -0.84 2.91
CA ILE A 105 2.32 -1.73 3.13
C ILE A 105 2.74 -2.79 4.16
N TYR A 106 2.04 -2.81 5.30
CA TYR A 106 2.14 -3.91 6.25
C TYR A 106 1.20 -5.03 5.82
N ASP A 107 1.73 -6.25 5.72
CA ASP A 107 0.97 -7.44 5.37
C ASP A 107 1.62 -8.67 6.02
N ASP A 108 0.81 -9.64 6.42
CA ASP A 108 1.32 -10.87 7.06
C ASP A 108 2.30 -11.61 6.14
N ARG A 109 2.06 -11.62 4.82
CA ARG A 109 3.00 -12.23 3.87
C ARG A 109 4.29 -11.44 3.77
N ALA A 110 4.23 -10.12 3.73
CA ALA A 110 5.43 -9.30 3.69
C ALA A 110 6.27 -9.46 4.97
N TRP A 111 5.61 -9.56 6.14
CA TRP A 111 6.28 -9.86 7.41
C TRP A 111 6.97 -11.23 7.37
N ILE A 112 6.30 -12.28 6.87
CA ILE A 112 6.89 -13.62 6.70
C ILE A 112 8.10 -13.57 5.74
N ALA A 113 7.96 -12.87 4.62
CA ALA A 113 9.01 -12.75 3.60
C ALA A 113 10.27 -12.07 4.15
N LEU A 114 10.13 -10.99 4.92
CA LEU A 114 11.27 -10.33 5.57
C LEU A 114 12.04 -11.32 6.47
N ARG A 115 11.33 -12.17 7.23
CA ARG A 115 11.98 -13.23 8.02
C ARG A 115 12.70 -14.26 7.17
N LYS A 116 12.11 -14.69 6.05
CA LYS A 116 12.76 -15.60 5.08
C LYS A 116 14.04 -15.01 4.49
N LEU A 117 14.09 -13.68 4.33
CA LEU A 117 15.27 -12.94 3.87
C LEU A 117 16.31 -12.69 4.99
N GLY A 118 16.07 -13.19 6.21
CA GLY A 118 16.97 -13.01 7.35
C GLY A 118 16.88 -11.63 8.00
N ALA A 119 15.87 -10.82 7.67
CA ALA A 119 15.56 -9.59 8.40
C ALA A 119 14.71 -9.90 9.64
N ASP A 120 14.79 -9.05 10.66
CA ASP A 120 13.92 -9.09 11.83
C ASP A 120 12.86 -7.98 11.73
N PRO A 121 11.62 -8.30 11.30
CA PRO A 121 10.53 -7.34 11.26
C PRO A 121 9.84 -7.14 12.61
N GLY A 122 10.37 -7.71 13.70
CA GLY A 122 9.81 -7.62 15.04
C GLY A 122 8.52 -8.44 15.24
N PRO A 123 7.85 -8.28 16.39
CA PRO A 123 6.58 -8.93 16.67
C PRO A 123 5.48 -8.54 15.67
N LYS A 124 4.50 -9.43 15.46
CA LYS A 124 3.34 -9.08 14.62
C LYS A 124 2.60 -7.88 15.20
N GLY A 125 2.36 -6.88 14.35
CA GLY A 125 1.66 -5.64 14.71
C GLY A 125 2.57 -4.50 15.17
N ASP A 126 3.88 -4.75 15.28
CA ASP A 126 4.91 -3.71 15.44
C ASP A 126 5.24 -3.10 14.08
N TYR A 127 4.60 -1.97 13.76
CA TYR A 127 4.82 -1.31 12.47
C TYR A 127 6.18 -0.61 12.39
N ALA A 128 6.71 -0.12 13.51
CA ALA A 128 7.96 0.62 13.54
C ALA A 128 9.13 -0.29 13.15
N THR A 129 9.26 -1.43 13.83
CA THR A 129 10.31 -2.42 13.53
C THR A 129 10.15 -2.99 12.12
N TYR A 130 8.92 -3.28 11.71
CA TYR A 130 8.63 -3.70 10.33
C TYR A 130 9.07 -2.66 9.30
N PHE A 131 8.78 -1.38 9.53
CA PHE A 131 9.10 -0.29 8.60
C PHE A 131 10.61 -0.15 8.38
N ASP A 132 11.39 -0.25 9.45
CA ASP A 132 12.85 -0.19 9.37
C ASP A 132 13.44 -1.43 8.71
N ALA A 133 12.95 -2.63 9.05
CA ALA A 133 13.33 -3.88 8.40
C ALA A 133 13.04 -3.83 6.89
N TRP A 134 11.85 -3.37 6.51
CA TRP A 134 11.46 -3.20 5.10
C TRP A 134 12.41 -2.24 4.38
N LYS A 135 12.74 -1.08 4.98
CA LYS A 135 13.63 -0.08 4.36
C LYS A 135 15.05 -0.62 4.17
N LYS A 136 15.58 -1.30 5.20
CA LYS A 136 16.90 -1.93 5.15
C LYS A 136 16.95 -3.00 4.06
N GLU A 137 15.92 -3.82 3.95
CA GLU A 137 15.87 -4.88 2.93
C GLU A 137 15.70 -4.29 1.53
N TYR A 138 14.79 -3.32 1.34
CA TYR A 138 14.62 -2.63 0.07
C TYR A 138 15.94 -2.02 -0.45
N ALA A 139 16.75 -1.43 0.44
CA ALA A 139 18.03 -0.86 0.07
C ALA A 139 18.98 -1.88 -0.58
N LYS A 140 18.96 -3.15 -0.12
CA LYS A 140 19.77 -4.24 -0.72
C LYS A 140 19.30 -4.59 -2.13
N TYR A 141 17.99 -4.61 -2.37
CA TYR A 141 17.40 -4.98 -3.66
C TYR A 141 17.25 -3.80 -4.63
N LYS A 142 17.47 -2.56 -4.16
CA LYS A 142 17.17 -1.34 -4.90
C LYS A 142 17.77 -1.33 -6.30
N THR A 143 19.06 -1.62 -6.45
CA THR A 143 19.75 -1.61 -7.75
C THR A 143 19.15 -2.63 -8.72
N GLY A 144 18.87 -3.85 -8.25
CA GLY A 144 18.25 -4.90 -9.06
C GLY A 144 16.83 -4.54 -9.50
N ILE A 145 16.04 -3.96 -8.58
CA ILE A 145 14.70 -3.46 -8.88
C ILE A 145 14.78 -2.33 -9.92
N GLU A 146 15.71 -1.39 -9.76
CA GLU A 146 15.90 -0.28 -10.68
C GLU A 146 16.24 -0.78 -12.08
N ALA A 147 17.18 -1.70 -12.21
CA ALA A 147 17.49 -2.33 -13.50
C ALA A 147 16.27 -3.04 -14.10
N ALA A 148 15.54 -3.84 -13.30
CA ALA A 148 14.38 -4.59 -13.77
C ALA A 148 13.24 -3.68 -14.25
N VAL A 149 12.94 -2.58 -13.53
CA VAL A 149 11.84 -1.68 -13.93
C VAL A 149 12.16 -0.85 -15.17
N GLN A 150 13.44 -0.60 -15.49
CA GLN A 150 13.84 0.08 -16.73
C GLN A 150 13.55 -0.75 -17.98
N LEU A 151 13.40 -2.07 -17.84
CA LEU A 151 13.04 -2.96 -18.95
C LEU A 151 11.52 -3.01 -19.20
N LEU A 152 10.69 -2.50 -18.28
CA LEU A 152 9.23 -2.57 -18.46
C LEU A 152 8.69 -1.83 -19.70
N PRO A 153 9.24 -0.68 -20.12
CA PRO A 153 8.82 -0.03 -21.37
C PRO A 153 8.95 -0.90 -22.61
N SER A 154 9.99 -1.75 -22.72
CA SER A 154 10.15 -2.65 -23.86
C SER A 154 9.15 -3.81 -23.84
N ALA A 155 8.57 -4.13 -22.69
CA ALA A 155 7.51 -5.11 -22.55
C ALA A 155 6.11 -4.58 -22.95
N ARG A 156 5.98 -3.29 -23.30
CA ARG A 156 4.70 -2.65 -23.68
C ARG A 156 3.92 -3.41 -24.77
N PRO A 157 4.53 -3.91 -25.86
CA PRO A 157 3.79 -4.62 -26.92
C PRO A 157 3.06 -5.87 -26.41
N PHE A 158 3.51 -6.45 -25.29
CA PHE A 158 2.93 -7.66 -24.70
C PHE A 158 1.84 -7.35 -23.65
N LEU A 159 1.53 -6.06 -23.39
CA LEU A 159 0.49 -5.68 -22.45
C LEU A 159 -0.91 -5.80 -23.10
N PRO A 160 -1.93 -6.29 -22.37
CA PRO A 160 -3.31 -6.23 -22.82
C PRO A 160 -3.78 -4.79 -23.06
N ALA A 161 -4.70 -4.63 -24.00
CA ALA A 161 -5.32 -3.34 -24.29
C ALA A 161 -6.28 -2.89 -23.16
N PRO A 162 -6.45 -1.57 -22.92
CA PRO A 162 -5.70 -0.48 -23.54
C PRO A 162 -4.28 -0.34 -22.97
N GLN A 163 -3.29 -0.27 -23.85
CA GLN A 163 -1.90 -0.15 -23.45
C GLN A 163 -1.59 1.28 -22.97
N PRO A 164 -0.79 1.45 -21.91
CA PRO A 164 -0.31 2.76 -21.53
C PRO A 164 0.60 3.30 -22.65
N SER A 165 0.69 4.63 -22.78
CA SER A 165 1.70 5.22 -23.66
C SER A 165 3.10 4.89 -23.15
N GLU A 166 4.07 4.73 -24.05
CA GLU A 166 5.45 4.46 -23.65
C GLU A 166 5.99 5.56 -22.74
N THR A 167 5.73 6.82 -23.07
CA THR A 167 6.10 7.97 -22.23
C THR A 167 5.45 7.91 -20.85
N GLY A 168 4.18 7.51 -20.77
CA GLY A 168 3.48 7.31 -19.50
C GLY A 168 4.11 6.21 -18.65
N LEU A 169 4.47 5.10 -19.29
CA LEU A 169 5.13 3.98 -18.64
C LEU A 169 6.52 4.36 -18.11
N ARG A 170 7.36 5.00 -18.94
CA ARG A 170 8.68 5.53 -18.55
C ARG A 170 8.58 6.47 -17.35
N ARG A 171 7.58 7.36 -17.34
CA ARG A 171 7.34 8.29 -16.23
C ARG A 171 7.00 7.58 -14.92
N VAL A 172 6.21 6.50 -14.98
CA VAL A 172 5.81 5.74 -13.78
C VAL A 172 6.97 4.93 -13.22
N VAL A 173 7.73 4.21 -14.05
CA VAL A 173 8.82 3.34 -13.58
C VAL A 173 9.99 4.11 -12.94
N GLN A 174 10.13 5.39 -13.28
CA GLN A 174 11.09 6.29 -12.65
C GLN A 174 10.68 6.74 -11.25
N LYS A 175 9.42 6.57 -10.83
CA LYS A 175 8.95 7.01 -9.51
C LYS A 175 9.45 6.09 -8.40
N GLY A 176 9.95 6.68 -7.32
CA GLY A 176 10.38 5.94 -6.13
C GLY A 176 9.30 4.99 -5.61
N TRP A 177 8.07 5.49 -5.40
CA TRP A 177 6.95 4.68 -4.92
C TRP A 177 6.66 3.46 -5.80
N PHE A 178 6.92 3.52 -7.11
CA PHE A 178 6.66 2.39 -8.00
C PHE A 178 7.69 1.28 -7.78
N LYS A 179 8.96 1.65 -7.62
CA LYS A 179 10.04 0.72 -7.26
C LYS A 179 9.80 0.10 -5.88
N GLU A 180 9.37 0.91 -4.92
CA GLU A 180 8.94 0.42 -3.59
C GLU A 180 7.77 -0.57 -3.72
N ARG A 181 6.78 -0.27 -4.57
CA ARG A 181 5.64 -1.17 -4.81
C ARG A 181 6.04 -2.49 -5.46
N VAL A 182 7.02 -2.48 -6.36
CA VAL A 182 7.59 -3.72 -6.93
C VAL A 182 8.19 -4.58 -5.82
N PHE A 183 8.87 -3.96 -4.85
CA PHE A 183 9.40 -4.67 -3.68
C PHE A 183 8.29 -5.21 -2.78
N ASP A 184 7.23 -4.44 -2.51
CA ASP A 184 6.08 -4.92 -1.73
C ASP A 184 5.46 -6.18 -2.34
N ILE A 185 5.36 -6.25 -3.67
CA ILE A 185 4.80 -7.41 -4.35
C ILE A 185 5.79 -8.59 -4.32
N TYR A 186 7.08 -8.33 -4.49
CA TYR A 186 8.12 -9.36 -4.31
C TYR A 186 8.02 -10.01 -2.93
N LEU A 187 7.91 -9.20 -1.87
CA LEU A 187 7.69 -9.70 -0.50
C LEU A 187 6.37 -10.48 -0.38
N TRP A 188 5.29 -9.99 -1.00
CA TRP A 188 4.00 -10.68 -0.95
C TRP A 188 4.02 -12.06 -1.62
N GLU A 189 4.69 -12.20 -2.77
CA GLU A 189 4.87 -13.49 -3.47
C GLU A 189 5.80 -14.41 -2.67
N LEU A 190 6.93 -13.91 -2.16
CA LEU A 190 7.87 -14.71 -1.34
C LEU A 190 7.25 -15.18 -0.01
N GLY A 191 6.35 -14.39 0.55
CA GLY A 191 5.62 -14.69 1.77
C GLY A 191 4.39 -15.57 1.57
N GLY A 192 3.92 -15.72 0.33
CA GLY A 192 3.00 -16.80 -0.04
C GLY A 192 3.76 -18.13 0.01
N GLU A 193 3.07 -19.20 0.40
CA GLU A 193 3.47 -20.52 -0.09
C GLU A 193 3.37 -20.44 -1.63
N GLY A 194 4.47 -20.74 -2.32
CA GLY A 194 4.63 -20.53 -3.75
C GLY A 194 3.55 -21.20 -4.61
#